data_AF-A0A1G9HHK6-F1
#
_entry.id   AF-A0A1G9HHK6-F1
#
_cell.length_a   1.000
_cell.length_b   1.000
_cell.length_c   1.000
_cell.angle_alpha   90.00
_cell.angle_beta   90.00
_cell.angle_gamma   90.00
#
_symmetry.space_group_name_H-M   'P 1'
#
loop_
_entity.id
_entity.type
_entity.pdbx_description
1 polymer ?
#
loop_
_entity_poly.entity_id
_entity_poly.type
_entity_poly.pdbx_seq_one_letter_code
_entity_poly.pdbx_strand_id
1 'polypeptide(L)'
;MSHVMKCAAAFVVVCLLAACSMGSDLGGDERGLLLTEQDFRDFGVTLTLARPGRFHKTMTYAGQGVELSYEQSGAGDFYLINSFNRHFTAQSSLGDATGWELGFALGRQLSELERTPIELTHRYGEGARLYLLTIHGRPVGNMFSFWDGRKTYMALFTGVYFQDPDLFDAFIRDKVARMQAYEPPSVLAYLHDLTGSE
;
A
#
# COMPACT_ATOMS: atom_id res chain seq x y z
N MET A 1 -6.92 -23.85 -43.16
CA MET A 1 -6.87 -24.17 -41.72
C MET A 1 -5.68 -23.54 -40.95
N SER A 2 -4.64 -23.01 -41.62
CA SER A 2 -3.46 -22.42 -40.94
C SER A 2 -3.68 -21.00 -40.36
N HIS A 3 -4.58 -20.19 -40.93
CA HIS A 3 -4.80 -18.80 -40.48
C HIS A 3 -5.74 -18.66 -39.26
N VAL A 4 -6.75 -19.54 -39.15
CA VAL A 4 -7.71 -19.52 -38.03
C VAL A 4 -7.04 -19.94 -36.71
N MET A 5 -6.12 -20.90 -36.77
CA MET A 5 -5.38 -21.41 -35.61
C MET A 5 -4.33 -20.39 -35.09
N LYS A 6 -3.74 -19.58 -35.99
CA LYS A 6 -2.84 -18.48 -35.63
C LYS A 6 -3.58 -17.29 -35.00
N CYS A 7 -4.80 -17.00 -35.47
CA CYS A 7 -5.64 -15.95 -34.88
C CYS A 7 -6.15 -16.34 -33.49
N ALA A 8 -6.52 -17.61 -33.28
CA ALA A 8 -6.94 -18.11 -31.98
C ALA A 8 -5.81 -18.08 -30.94
N ALA A 9 -4.58 -18.47 -31.33
CA ALA A 9 -3.42 -18.40 -30.44
C ALA A 9 -3.02 -16.96 -30.08
N ALA A 10 -3.08 -16.03 -31.04
CA ALA A 10 -2.83 -14.61 -30.78
C ALA A 10 -3.89 -14.00 -29.86
N PHE A 11 -5.16 -14.39 -30.00
CA PHE A 11 -6.25 -13.92 -29.14
C PHE A 11 -6.11 -14.45 -27.70
N VAL A 12 -5.69 -15.71 -27.53
CA VAL A 12 -5.41 -16.28 -26.19
C VAL A 12 -4.21 -15.58 -25.53
N VAL A 13 -3.15 -15.25 -26.27
CA VAL A 13 -2.00 -14.52 -25.73
C VAL A 13 -2.38 -13.08 -25.36
N VAL A 14 -3.19 -12.39 -26.17
CA VAL A 14 -3.70 -11.05 -25.85
C VAL A 14 -4.65 -11.08 -24.64
N CYS A 15 -5.49 -12.10 -24.50
CA CYS A 15 -6.34 -12.29 -23.31
C CYS A 15 -5.51 -12.62 -22.06
N LEU A 16 -4.44 -13.41 -22.18
CA LEU A 16 -3.51 -13.71 -21.08
C LEU A 16 -2.73 -12.47 -20.63
N LEU A 17 -2.43 -11.53 -21.53
CA LEU A 17 -1.76 -10.27 -21.23
C LEU A 17 -2.72 -9.19 -20.71
N ALA A 18 -3.98 -9.16 -21.17
CA ALA A 18 -5.01 -8.25 -20.67
C ALA A 18 -5.55 -8.65 -19.29
N ALA A 19 -5.32 -9.89 -18.85
CA ALA A 19 -5.62 -10.36 -17.49
C ALA A 19 -4.60 -9.90 -16.43
N CYS A 20 -3.56 -9.14 -16.78
CA CYS A 20 -2.45 -8.83 -15.89
C CYS A 20 -2.68 -7.71 -14.87
N SER A 21 -3.68 -6.85 -15.03
CA SER A 21 -4.15 -5.91 -14.00
C SER A 21 -5.33 -5.14 -14.55
N MET A 22 -6.39 -5.01 -13.76
CA MET A 22 -7.49 -4.12 -14.08
C MET A 22 -7.51 -3.02 -13.02
N GLY A 23 -7.15 -1.80 -13.45
CA GLY A 23 -7.24 -0.62 -12.60
C GLY A 23 -8.67 -0.11 -12.58
N SER A 24 -9.25 0.04 -11.40
CA SER A 24 -10.53 0.73 -11.18
C SER A 24 -10.34 1.89 -10.22
N ASP A 25 -11.20 2.90 -10.30
CA ASP A 25 -11.17 4.02 -9.36
C ASP A 25 -11.52 3.53 -7.95
N LEU A 26 -10.79 4.03 -6.93
CA LEU A 26 -11.08 3.69 -5.55
C LEU A 26 -12.34 4.41 -5.07
N GLY A 27 -13.24 3.63 -4.47
CA GLY A 27 -14.40 4.16 -3.75
C GLY A 27 -14.03 4.92 -2.48
N GLY A 28 -14.99 5.63 -1.87
CA GLY A 28 -14.76 6.43 -0.66
C GLY A 28 -14.22 5.61 0.51
N ASP A 29 -14.77 4.41 0.73
CA ASP A 29 -14.34 3.51 1.79
C ASP A 29 -12.90 3.02 1.57
N GLU A 30 -12.55 2.68 0.32
CA GLU A 30 -11.21 2.23 -0.07
C GLU A 30 -10.15 3.33 0.11
N ARG A 31 -10.48 4.58 -0.31
CA ARG A 31 -9.61 5.73 -0.06
C ARG A 31 -9.40 5.97 1.43
N GLY A 32 -10.42 5.72 2.24
CA GLY A 32 -10.36 5.83 3.70
C GLY A 32 -9.41 4.86 4.39
N LEU A 33 -8.93 3.83 3.69
CA LEU A 33 -7.93 2.87 4.18
C LEU A 33 -6.49 3.36 4.01
N LEU A 34 -6.28 4.37 3.16
CA LEU A 34 -4.94 4.84 2.81
C LEU A 34 -4.63 6.18 3.49
N LEU A 35 -3.37 6.37 3.86
CA LEU A 35 -2.83 7.66 4.23
C LEU A 35 -2.68 8.55 3.00
N THR A 36 -2.93 9.84 3.20
CA THR A 36 -2.82 10.92 2.23
C THR A 36 -2.12 12.11 2.88
N GLU A 37 -1.74 13.12 2.12
CA GLU A 37 -1.22 14.38 2.67
C GLU A 37 -2.16 15.04 3.70
N GLN A 38 -3.46 14.79 3.64
CA GLN A 38 -4.44 15.44 4.49
C GLN A 38 -4.33 14.93 5.93
N ASP A 39 -3.99 13.65 6.10
CA ASP A 39 -3.84 13.02 7.41
C ASP A 39 -2.68 13.65 8.22
N PHE A 40 -1.72 14.31 7.56
CA PHE A 40 -0.56 14.94 8.22
C PHE A 40 -0.81 16.40 8.63
N ARG A 41 -1.91 17.02 8.19
CA ARG A 41 -2.19 18.45 8.47
C ARG A 41 -2.35 18.74 9.95
N ASP A 42 -3.04 17.83 10.65
CA ASP A 42 -3.30 17.95 12.09
C ASP A 42 -2.03 17.82 12.94
N PHE A 43 -0.93 17.33 12.33
CA PHE A 43 0.38 17.19 12.94
C PHE A 43 1.34 18.32 12.52
N GLY A 44 0.79 19.46 12.09
CA GLY A 44 1.54 20.69 11.83
C GLY A 44 2.22 20.75 10.46
N VAL A 45 1.96 19.79 9.57
CA VAL A 45 2.56 19.78 8.23
C VAL A 45 1.73 20.64 7.29
N THR A 46 2.21 21.85 7.00
CA THR A 46 1.62 22.70 5.95
C THR A 46 2.25 22.35 4.61
N LEU A 47 1.61 21.41 3.91
CA LEU A 47 2.06 20.99 2.57
C LEU A 47 1.50 21.92 1.51
N THR A 48 2.39 22.66 0.83
CA THR A 48 2.04 23.36 -0.42
C THR A 48 2.30 22.40 -1.57
N LEU A 49 1.25 21.72 -2.01
CA LEU A 49 1.33 20.71 -3.05
C LEU A 49 1.00 21.32 -4.41
N ALA A 50 1.88 21.13 -5.39
CA ALA A 50 1.58 21.50 -6.76
C ALA A 50 0.45 20.64 -7.35
N ARG A 51 0.33 19.38 -6.90
CA ARG A 51 -0.71 18.43 -7.28
C ARG A 51 -1.02 17.49 -6.11
N PRO A 52 -2.28 17.04 -5.97
CA PRO A 52 -2.60 15.97 -5.02
C PRO A 52 -1.89 14.68 -5.43
N GLY A 53 -1.73 13.77 -4.47
CA GLY A 53 -1.21 12.45 -4.73
C GLY A 53 -2.20 11.62 -5.53
N ARG A 54 -1.77 10.42 -5.91
CA ARG A 54 -2.51 9.54 -6.80
C ARG A 54 -2.86 8.25 -6.11
N PHE A 55 -4.15 7.91 -6.17
CA PHE A 55 -4.63 6.59 -5.79
C PHE A 55 -4.39 5.60 -6.93
N HIS A 56 -4.05 4.37 -6.56
CA HIS A 56 -3.96 3.25 -7.47
C HIS A 56 -4.66 2.04 -6.86
N LYS A 57 -5.29 1.24 -7.72
CA LYS A 57 -5.89 -0.04 -7.34
C LYS A 57 -5.49 -1.06 -8.38
N THR A 58 -4.85 -2.11 -7.91
CA THR A 58 -4.36 -3.19 -8.76
C THR A 58 -4.95 -4.49 -8.27
N MET A 59 -5.67 -5.19 -9.14
CA MET A 59 -6.03 -6.57 -8.90
C MET A 59 -4.98 -7.47 -9.53
N THR A 60 -4.27 -8.23 -8.70
CA THR A 60 -3.22 -9.14 -9.17
C THR A 60 -3.71 -10.56 -9.02
N TYR A 61 -4.10 -11.19 -10.14
CA TYR A 61 -4.53 -12.59 -10.13
C TYR A 61 -3.38 -13.55 -9.76
N ALA A 62 -2.16 -13.24 -10.19
CA ALA A 62 -0.95 -13.99 -9.82
C ALA A 62 -0.51 -13.73 -8.36
N GLY A 63 -0.67 -12.49 -7.89
CA GLY A 63 -0.42 -12.09 -6.50
C GLY A 63 -1.57 -12.44 -5.55
N GLN A 64 -2.64 -13.05 -6.08
CA GLN A 64 -3.82 -13.48 -5.33
C GLN A 64 -4.41 -12.38 -4.44
N GLY A 65 -4.58 -11.17 -4.96
CA GLY A 65 -5.02 -10.08 -4.10
C GLY A 65 -5.46 -8.81 -4.80
N VAL A 66 -5.95 -7.89 -3.98
CA VAL A 66 -6.23 -6.50 -4.35
C VAL A 66 -5.26 -5.62 -3.58
N GLU A 67 -4.46 -4.87 -4.32
CA GLU A 67 -3.62 -3.79 -3.81
C GLU A 67 -4.34 -2.47 -3.98
N LEU A 68 -4.39 -1.69 -2.91
CA LEU A 68 -4.76 -0.29 -2.90
C LEU A 68 -3.51 0.50 -2.52
N SER A 69 -3.20 1.56 -3.24
CA SER A 69 -2.06 2.41 -2.90
C SER A 69 -2.34 3.88 -3.10
N TYR A 70 -1.59 4.70 -2.38
CA TYR A 70 -1.51 6.14 -2.53
C TYR A 70 -0.05 6.57 -2.63
N GLU A 71 0.27 7.36 -3.63
CA GLU A 71 1.58 7.96 -3.78
C GLU A 71 1.48 9.48 -3.89
N GLN A 72 2.25 10.19 -3.06
CA GLN A 72 2.52 11.60 -3.21
C GLN A 72 4.03 11.82 -3.34
N SER A 73 4.43 12.44 -4.45
CA SER A 73 5.81 12.76 -4.78
C SER A 73 5.90 14.12 -5.45
N GLY A 74 7.06 14.79 -5.32
CA GLY A 74 7.28 16.12 -5.90
C GLY A 74 6.80 17.29 -5.05
N ALA A 75 6.69 17.09 -3.73
CA ALA A 75 6.20 18.06 -2.76
C ALA A 75 7.32 18.57 -1.83
N GLY A 76 8.39 19.13 -2.40
CA GLY A 76 9.59 19.47 -1.62
C GLY A 76 10.18 18.23 -0.97
N ASP A 77 10.37 18.27 0.36
CA ASP A 77 10.89 17.15 1.14
C ASP A 77 9.81 16.12 1.53
N PHE A 78 8.54 16.39 1.19
CA PHE A 78 7.46 15.45 1.46
C PHE A 78 7.34 14.40 0.38
N TYR A 79 7.37 13.15 0.83
CA TYR A 79 7.12 11.96 0.04
C TYR A 79 6.24 11.02 0.85
N LEU A 80 5.32 10.34 0.20
CA LEU A 80 4.47 9.33 0.81
C LEU A 80 4.22 8.21 -0.20
N ILE A 81 4.55 7.00 0.21
CA ILE A 81 3.97 5.78 -0.36
C ILE A 81 3.17 5.12 0.76
N ASN A 82 1.92 4.78 0.44
CA ASN A 82 1.11 3.94 1.29
C ASN A 82 0.46 2.84 0.47
N SER A 83 0.48 1.61 0.98
CA SER A 83 -0.18 0.46 0.38
C SER A 83 -0.95 -0.33 1.42
N PHE A 84 -2.11 -0.83 1.00
CA PHE A 84 -2.92 -1.82 1.69
C PHE A 84 -3.19 -2.96 0.71
N ASN A 85 -2.80 -4.17 1.07
CA ASN A 85 -3.08 -5.35 0.26
C ASN A 85 -4.02 -6.28 1.00
N ARG A 86 -5.05 -6.78 0.30
CA ARG A 86 -5.78 -7.98 0.73
C ARG A 86 -5.40 -9.13 -0.18
N HIS A 87 -4.90 -10.17 0.47
CA HIS A 87 -4.48 -11.42 -0.12
C HIS A 87 -5.61 -12.46 -0.04
N PHE A 88 -5.61 -13.46 -0.91
CA PHE A 88 -6.57 -14.58 -0.84
C PHE A 88 -6.19 -15.54 0.29
N THR A 89 -4.89 -15.61 0.64
CA THR A 89 -4.34 -16.49 1.68
C THR A 89 -3.46 -15.73 2.67
N ALA A 90 -3.31 -16.23 3.90
CA ALA A 90 -2.42 -15.60 4.88
C ALA A 90 -0.93 -15.74 4.50
N GLN A 91 -0.57 -16.81 3.78
CA GLN A 91 0.79 -17.04 3.32
C GLN A 91 1.26 -15.99 2.30
N SER A 92 0.38 -15.52 1.42
CA SER A 92 0.70 -14.43 0.48
C SER A 92 0.90 -13.10 1.20
N SER A 93 0.15 -12.86 2.28
CA SER A 93 0.35 -11.72 3.20
C SER A 93 1.75 -11.69 3.81
N LEU A 94 2.25 -12.83 4.29
CA LEU A 94 3.61 -12.92 4.83
C LEU A 94 4.68 -12.69 3.74
N GLY A 95 4.46 -13.24 2.54
CA GLY A 95 5.36 -13.05 1.40
C GLY A 95 5.49 -11.58 0.99
N ASP A 96 4.37 -10.87 0.91
CA ASP A 96 4.33 -9.44 0.62
C ASP A 96 5.04 -8.60 1.69
N ALA A 97 4.74 -8.83 2.98
CA ALA A 97 5.42 -8.15 4.08
C ALA A 97 6.94 -8.37 4.04
N THR A 98 7.39 -9.58 3.69
CA THR A 98 8.82 -9.89 3.50
C THR A 98 9.39 -9.18 2.28
N GLY A 99 8.63 -9.07 1.19
CA GLY A 99 9.01 -8.36 -0.01
C GLY A 99 9.30 -6.88 0.24
N TRP A 100 8.47 -6.20 1.04
CA TRP A 100 8.70 -4.81 1.45
C TRP A 100 9.98 -4.63 2.26
N GLU A 101 10.23 -5.53 3.21
CA GLU A 101 11.47 -5.53 4.01
C GLU A 101 12.72 -5.70 3.15
N LEU A 102 12.67 -6.60 2.16
CA LEU A 102 13.74 -6.80 1.19
C LEU A 102 13.92 -5.60 0.26
N GLY A 103 12.81 -5.04 -0.25
CA GLY A 103 12.81 -3.85 -1.09
C GLY A 103 13.45 -2.66 -0.38
N PHE A 104 13.10 -2.43 0.89
CA PHE A 104 13.75 -1.40 1.70
C PHE A 104 15.23 -1.70 1.93
N ALA A 105 15.59 -2.94 2.28
CA ALA A 105 16.98 -3.31 2.52
C ALA A 105 17.87 -3.08 1.29
N LEU A 106 17.37 -3.41 0.09
CA LEU A 106 18.02 -3.12 -1.18
C LEU A 106 18.07 -1.61 -1.47
N GLY A 107 16.97 -0.89 -1.26
CA GLY A 107 16.92 0.57 -1.39
C GLY A 107 17.93 1.28 -0.50
N ARG A 108 18.11 0.81 0.74
CA ARG A 108 19.16 1.30 1.66
C ARG A 108 20.56 1.03 1.13
N GLN A 109 20.83 -0.14 0.56
CA GLN A 109 22.17 -0.40 0.01
C GLN A 109 22.53 0.56 -1.15
N LEU A 110 21.51 1.09 -1.81
CA LEU A 110 21.61 2.04 -2.91
C LEU A 110 21.41 3.50 -2.48
N SER A 111 21.18 3.78 -1.19
CA SER A 111 20.92 5.12 -0.66
C SER A 111 21.62 5.34 0.70
N GLU A 112 21.52 6.55 1.24
CA GLU A 112 22.04 6.87 2.58
C GLU A 112 20.98 6.74 3.67
N LEU A 113 19.86 6.07 3.36
CA LEU A 113 18.69 5.97 4.21
C LEU A 113 18.84 4.84 5.23
N GLU A 114 18.97 5.21 6.50
CA GLU A 114 19.01 4.27 7.62
C GLU A 114 17.65 4.16 8.31
N ARG A 115 17.45 3.08 9.07
CA ARG A 115 16.25 2.86 9.88
C ARG A 115 16.58 2.43 11.30
N THR A 116 15.90 3.00 12.28
CA THR A 116 16.01 2.62 13.70
C THR A 116 14.63 2.24 14.22
N PRO A 117 14.45 1.07 14.85
CA PRO A 117 13.12 0.68 15.35
C PRO A 117 12.66 1.62 16.46
N ILE A 118 11.37 1.93 16.46
CA ILE A 118 10.65 2.58 17.55
C ILE A 118 9.69 1.54 18.14
N GLU A 119 9.74 1.36 19.45
CA GLU A 119 8.84 0.44 20.13
C GLU A 119 7.41 0.99 20.10
N LEU A 120 6.47 0.19 19.58
CA LEU A 120 5.07 0.57 19.50
C LEU A 120 4.38 0.44 20.86
N THR A 121 3.52 1.40 21.19
CA THR A 121 2.70 1.34 22.41
C THR A 121 1.49 0.42 22.26
N HIS A 122 0.99 0.26 21.02
CA HIS A 122 -0.15 -0.59 20.68
C HIS A 122 0.22 -1.72 19.72
N ARG A 123 -0.47 -2.86 19.83
CA ARG A 123 -0.34 -3.99 18.89
C ARG A 123 -1.36 -3.86 17.76
N TYR A 124 -0.90 -3.47 16.58
CA TYR A 124 -1.76 -3.26 15.39
C TYR A 124 -2.01 -4.50 14.53
N GLY A 125 -1.29 -5.59 14.81
CA GLY A 125 -1.32 -6.81 14.03
C GLY A 125 -0.06 -7.60 14.28
N GLU A 126 0.07 -8.70 13.54
CA GLU A 126 1.28 -9.51 13.56
C GLU A 126 2.44 -8.76 12.91
N GLY A 127 3.60 -8.88 13.56
CA GLY A 127 4.86 -8.19 13.24
C GLY A 127 4.71 -6.73 12.82
N ALA A 128 3.84 -6.00 13.50
CA ALA A 128 3.79 -4.55 13.40
C ALA A 128 5.16 -3.95 13.77
N ARG A 129 5.67 -3.05 12.92
CA ARG A 129 6.95 -2.39 13.12
C ARG A 129 6.85 -0.92 12.75
N LEU A 130 7.39 -0.07 13.61
CA LEU A 130 7.64 1.33 13.31
C LEU A 130 9.15 1.56 13.29
N TYR A 131 9.60 2.30 12.29
CA TYR A 131 10.98 2.73 12.16
C TYR A 131 11.04 4.25 12.02
N LEU A 132 12.02 4.85 12.70
CA LEU A 132 12.53 6.17 12.36
C LEU A 132 13.46 6.04 11.16
N LEU A 133 13.23 6.85 10.13
CA LEU A 133 14.12 6.94 8.98
C LEU A 133 15.09 8.09 9.16
N THR A 134 16.38 7.87 8.88
CA THR A 134 17.43 8.89 9.03
C THR A 134 18.35 8.95 7.82
N ILE A 135 18.84 10.15 7.50
CA ILE A 135 19.94 10.38 6.55
C ILE A 135 21.05 11.13 7.29
N HIS A 136 22.25 10.55 7.32
CA HIS A 136 23.38 11.05 8.13
C HIS A 136 23.00 11.33 9.59
N GLY A 137 22.22 10.43 10.20
CA GLY A 137 21.75 10.55 11.58
C GLY A 137 20.66 11.60 11.81
N ARG A 138 20.22 12.33 10.78
CA ARG A 138 19.09 13.28 10.90
C ARG A 138 17.77 12.60 10.56
N PRO A 139 16.73 12.72 11.40
CA PRO A 139 15.40 12.20 11.10
C PRO A 139 14.83 12.82 9.83
N VAL A 140 14.32 11.96 8.95
CA VAL A 140 13.69 12.39 7.69
C VAL A 140 12.26 11.87 7.53
N GLY A 141 11.86 10.85 8.28
CA GLY A 141 10.58 10.18 8.06
C GLY A 141 10.31 9.00 8.97
N ASN A 142 9.24 8.26 8.67
CA ASN A 142 8.99 6.94 9.24
C ASN A 142 8.67 5.91 8.17
N MET A 143 8.90 4.66 8.52
CA MET A 143 8.32 3.51 7.86
C MET A 143 7.52 2.72 8.88
N PHE A 144 6.28 2.39 8.57
CA PHE A 144 5.41 1.57 9.39
C PHE A 144 4.78 0.46 8.56
N SER A 145 4.76 -0.75 9.10
CA SER A 145 4.10 -1.87 8.45
C SER A 145 3.53 -2.84 9.47
N PHE A 146 2.51 -3.59 9.07
CA PHE A 146 2.00 -4.73 9.81
C PHE A 146 1.30 -5.70 8.85
N TRP A 147 1.00 -6.90 9.33
CA TRP A 147 0.04 -7.77 8.68
C TRP A 147 -0.99 -8.31 9.67
N ASP A 148 -2.18 -8.61 9.19
CA ASP A 148 -3.26 -9.20 9.97
C ASP A 148 -4.04 -10.19 9.10
N GLY A 149 -3.79 -11.48 9.36
CA GLY A 149 -4.35 -12.59 8.58
C GLY A 149 -4.01 -12.48 7.09
N ARG A 150 -4.97 -11.97 6.31
CA ARG A 150 -4.88 -11.82 4.85
C ARG A 150 -4.62 -10.38 4.41
N LYS A 151 -4.31 -9.49 5.33
CA LYS A 151 -4.14 -8.06 5.07
C LYS A 151 -2.71 -7.67 5.37
N THR A 152 -2.08 -6.92 4.48
CA THR A 152 -0.84 -6.20 4.78
C THR A 152 -1.05 -4.71 4.64
N TYR A 153 -0.26 -3.97 5.39
CA TYR A 153 -0.20 -2.53 5.30
C TYR A 153 1.24 -2.08 5.37
N MET A 154 1.57 -1.08 4.56
CA MET A 154 2.84 -0.38 4.63
C MET A 154 2.64 1.10 4.37
N ALA A 155 3.24 1.95 5.19
CA ALA A 155 3.42 3.36 4.94
C ALA A 155 4.91 3.72 5.05
N LEU A 156 5.40 4.49 4.08
CA LEU A 156 6.69 5.16 4.13
C LEU A 156 6.46 6.62 3.79
N PHE A 157 6.89 7.52 4.67
CA PHE A 157 6.78 8.95 4.41
C PHE A 157 8.00 9.72 4.91
N THR A 158 8.27 10.86 4.27
CA THR A 158 9.33 11.80 4.62
C THR A 158 8.82 13.23 4.76
N GLY A 159 9.66 14.12 5.30
CA GLY A 159 9.32 15.54 5.53
C GLY A 159 8.58 15.78 6.85
N VAL A 160 8.04 14.71 7.45
CA VAL A 160 7.47 14.66 8.80
C VAL A 160 7.84 13.32 9.41
N TYR A 161 8.01 13.29 10.72
CA TYR A 161 8.32 12.06 11.44
C TYR A 161 7.76 12.08 12.86
N PHE A 162 7.54 10.88 13.38
CA PHE A 162 7.15 10.56 14.73
C PHE A 162 8.31 9.86 15.40
N GLN A 163 8.81 10.44 16.49
CA GLN A 163 9.72 9.76 17.42
C GLN A 163 8.98 9.27 18.66
N ASP A 164 7.92 9.98 19.04
CA ASP A 164 7.04 9.60 20.13
C ASP A 164 6.03 8.54 19.63
N PRO A 165 6.06 7.31 20.18
CA PRO A 165 5.14 6.26 19.77
C PRO A 165 3.68 6.57 20.11
N ASP A 166 3.39 7.40 21.12
CA ASP A 166 2.01 7.78 21.46
C ASP A 166 1.42 8.77 20.45
N LEU A 167 2.24 9.68 19.92
CA LEU A 167 1.83 10.56 18.82
C LEU A 167 1.61 9.76 17.53
N PHE A 168 2.48 8.79 17.25
CA PHE A 168 2.27 7.89 16.11
C PHE A 168 0.99 7.07 16.28
N ASP A 169 0.72 6.59 17.50
CA ASP A 169 -0.50 5.83 17.77
C ASP A 169 -1.76 6.66 17.53
N ALA A 170 -1.80 7.90 18.02
CA ALA A 170 -2.91 8.81 17.76
C ALA A 170 -3.11 9.09 16.26
N PHE A 171 -2.02 9.10 15.48
CA PHE A 171 -2.06 9.30 14.03
C PHE A 171 -2.63 8.09 13.27
N ILE A 172 -2.22 6.86 13.63
CA ILE A 172 -2.48 5.69 12.79
C ILE A 172 -3.69 4.86 13.23
N ARG A 173 -4.08 4.93 14.51
CA ARG A 173 -5.03 4.00 15.13
C ARG A 173 -6.36 3.88 14.39
N ASP A 174 -6.97 5.00 14.03
CA ASP A 174 -8.25 5.00 13.30
C ASP A 174 -8.13 4.37 11.92
N LYS A 175 -6.99 4.60 11.24
CA LYS A 175 -6.71 3.98 9.95
C LYS A 175 -6.59 2.46 10.10
N VAL A 176 -5.86 1.99 11.11
CA VAL A 176 -5.71 0.55 11.38
C VAL A 176 -7.05 -0.10 11.68
N ALA A 177 -7.88 0.52 12.53
CA ALA A 177 -9.20 0.00 12.83
C ALA A 177 -10.07 -0.17 11.57
N ARG A 178 -10.03 0.80 10.65
CA ARG A 178 -10.75 0.70 9.36
C ARG A 178 -10.22 -0.44 8.50
N MET A 179 -8.90 -0.60 8.41
CA MET A 179 -8.27 -1.68 7.65
C MET A 179 -8.62 -3.06 8.21
N GLN A 180 -8.58 -3.21 9.52
CA GLN A 180 -8.96 -4.45 10.21
C GLN A 180 -10.44 -4.78 9.99
N ALA A 181 -11.32 -3.78 9.98
CA ALA A 181 -12.75 -3.95 9.71
C ALA A 181 -13.09 -4.15 8.22
N TYR A 182 -12.21 -3.76 7.30
CA TYR A 182 -12.50 -3.77 5.87
C TYR A 182 -12.62 -5.19 5.29
N GLU A 183 -13.77 -5.52 4.72
CA GLU A 183 -13.98 -6.71 3.92
C GLU A 183 -14.42 -6.30 2.51
N PRO A 184 -13.58 -6.46 1.48
CA PRO A 184 -14.01 -6.17 0.12
C PRO A 184 -15.14 -7.09 -0.33
N PRO A 185 -15.89 -6.67 -1.37
CA PRO A 185 -16.83 -7.53 -2.07
C PRO A 185 -16.20 -8.88 -2.42
N SER A 186 -17.00 -9.95 -2.40
CA SER A 186 -16.52 -11.28 -2.80
C SER A 186 -15.98 -11.25 -4.23
N VAL A 187 -15.06 -12.17 -4.56
CA VAL A 187 -14.59 -12.34 -5.95
C VAL A 187 -15.78 -12.49 -6.92
N LEU A 188 -16.85 -13.17 -6.47
CA LEU A 188 -18.09 -13.30 -7.23
C LEU A 188 -18.82 -11.96 -7.42
N ALA A 189 -18.87 -11.11 -6.40
CA ALA A 189 -19.44 -9.76 -6.54
C ALA A 189 -18.62 -8.90 -7.51
N TYR A 190 -17.30 -9.04 -7.50
CA TYR A 190 -16.42 -8.32 -8.43
C TYR A 190 -16.56 -8.83 -9.88
N LEU A 191 -16.67 -10.15 -10.05
CA LEU A 191 -16.93 -10.75 -11.37
C LEU A 191 -18.32 -10.36 -11.89
N HIS A 192 -19.32 -10.28 -11.01
CA HIS A 192 -20.67 -9.84 -11.37
C HIS A 192 -20.70 -8.39 -11.87
N ASP A 193 -19.96 -7.49 -11.21
CA ASP A 193 -19.83 -6.09 -11.62
C ASP A 193 -19.12 -5.94 -12.97
N LEU A 194 -18.17 -6.84 -13.27
CA LEU A 194 -17.46 -6.91 -14.55
C LEU A 194 -18.32 -7.49 -15.69
N THR A 195 -19.26 -8.40 -15.40
CA THR A 195 -20.07 -9.05 -16.43
C THR A 195 -21.38 -8.33 -16.73
N GLY A 196 -21.79 -7.34 -15.93
CA GLY A 196 -22.99 -6.54 -16.18
C GLY A 196 -24.26 -7.37 -16.38
N SER A 197 -24.34 -8.53 -15.73
CA SER A 197 -25.51 -9.41 -15.85
C SER A 197 -26.59 -8.96 -14.87
N GLU A 198 -27.62 -8.29 -15.38
CA GLU A 198 -28.95 -8.25 -14.74
C GLU A 198 -29.65 -9.62 -14.81
#